data_AF-E1QVB3-F1
#
_entry.id   AF-E1QVB3-F1
#
_cell.length_a   1.000
_cell.length_b   1.000
_cell.length_c   1.000
_cell.angle_alpha   90.00
_cell.angle_beta   90.00
_cell.angle_gamma   90.00
#
_symmetry.space_group_name_H-M   'P 1'
#
loop_
_entity.id
_entity.type
_entity.pdbx_description
1 polymer ?
#
loop_
_entity_poly.entity_id
_entity_poly.type
_entity_poly.pdbx_seq_one_letter_code
_entity_poly.pdbx_strand_id
1 'polypeptide(L)'
;MIRRDEELIKYLRDELPSRVGGALNGDGASVLSELSKLCVEALNRSCNALGVECGGDELTNAWRVMERVVELSNEFVLARYMAIVASSNFIASRANPVIVGMLGRDLLTCIEKVRVIILRMVEEGRPWREIYGLG
;
A
#
# COMPACT_ATOMS: atom_id res chain seq x y z
N MET A 1 -7.72 -17.74 4.50
CA MET A 1 -8.79 -17.11 5.29
C MET A 1 -8.27 -15.75 5.74
N ILE A 2 -9.02 -14.67 5.56
CA ILE A 2 -8.60 -13.33 6.00
C ILE A 2 -8.92 -13.22 7.48
N ARG A 3 -7.92 -12.87 8.29
CA ARG A 3 -8.07 -12.76 9.73
C ARG A 3 -8.47 -11.33 10.08
N ARG A 4 -9.51 -11.21 10.91
CA ARG A 4 -9.89 -9.94 11.52
C ARG A 4 -8.81 -9.46 12.49
N ASP A 5 -8.44 -8.19 12.38
CA ASP A 5 -7.36 -7.56 13.13
C ASP A 5 -7.74 -6.10 13.46
N GLU A 6 -8.11 -5.84 14.72
CA GLU A 6 -8.60 -4.53 15.17
C GLU A 6 -7.49 -3.47 15.20
N GLU A 7 -6.24 -3.86 15.47
CA GLU A 7 -5.10 -2.94 15.45
C GLU A 7 -4.81 -2.48 14.02
N LEU A 8 -4.84 -3.42 13.07
CA LEU A 8 -4.70 -3.10 11.65
C LEU A 8 -5.88 -2.24 11.15
N ILE A 9 -7.11 -2.56 11.54
CA ILE A 9 -8.30 -1.76 11.19
C ILE A 9 -8.12 -0.31 11.67
N LYS A 10 -7.76 -0.11 12.94
CA LYS A 10 -7.52 1.23 13.51
C LYS A 10 -6.41 1.96 12.75
N TYR A 11 -5.29 1.28 12.48
CA TYR A 11 -4.20 1.86 11.72
C TYR A 11 -4.62 2.31 10.32
N LEU A 12 -5.28 1.44 9.55
CA LEU A 12 -5.70 1.73 8.18
C LEU A 12 -6.83 2.76 8.10
N ARG A 13 -7.71 2.81 9.10
CA ARG A 13 -8.85 3.73 9.11
C ARG A 13 -8.47 5.11 9.61
N ASP A 14 -7.69 5.19 10.69
CA ASP A 14 -7.54 6.42 11.47
C ASP A 14 -6.13 7.00 11.37
N GLU A 15 -5.10 6.16 11.47
CA GLU A 15 -3.71 6.63 11.58
C GLU A 15 -3.07 6.90 10.22
N LEU A 16 -3.21 5.96 9.28
CA LEU A 16 -2.59 6.05 7.96
C LEU A 16 -3.02 7.30 7.17
N PRO A 17 -4.32 7.68 7.09
CA PRO A 17 -4.73 8.88 6.37
C PRO A 17 -4.11 10.17 6.93
N SER A 18 -3.99 10.27 8.27
CA SER A 18 -3.35 11.42 8.92
C SER A 18 -1.86 11.50 8.57
N ARG A 19 -1.16 10.37 8.59
CA ARG A 19 0.26 10.29 8.23
C ARG A 19 0.51 10.58 6.76
N VAL A 20 -0.36 10.08 5.87
CA VAL A 20 -0.35 10.42 4.45
C VAL A 20 -0.52 11.92 4.27
N GLY A 21 -1.49 12.55 4.95
CA GLY A 21 -1.66 14.01 4.93
C GLY A 21 -0.40 14.77 5.38
N GLY A 22 0.28 14.28 6.42
CA GLY A 22 1.56 14.83 6.88
C GLY A 22 2.69 14.74 5.86
N ALA A 23 2.77 13.62 5.12
CA ALA A 23 3.80 13.36 4.12
C ALA A 23 3.74 14.30 2.90
N LEU A 24 2.60 14.97 2.66
CA LEU A 24 2.41 15.85 1.51
C LEU A 24 3.03 17.25 1.67
N ASN A 25 3.63 17.56 2.81
CA ASN A 25 4.14 18.91 3.14
C ASN A 25 5.59 19.18 2.68
N GLY A 26 6.19 18.32 1.86
CA GLY A 26 7.59 18.43 1.43
C GLY A 26 7.78 18.75 -0.06
N ASP A 27 9.03 18.76 -0.52
CA ASP A 27 9.33 18.76 -1.95
C ASP A 27 8.93 17.42 -2.60
N GLY A 28 8.81 17.38 -3.94
CA GLY A 28 8.34 16.18 -4.62
C GLY A 28 9.12 14.90 -4.31
N ALA A 29 10.44 15.01 -4.12
CA ALA A 29 11.30 13.85 -3.85
C ALA A 29 11.06 13.32 -2.43
N SER A 30 10.96 14.22 -1.44
CA SER A 30 10.59 13.87 -0.08
C SER A 30 9.20 13.25 0.00
N VAL A 31 8.21 13.83 -0.69
CA VAL A 31 6.84 13.30 -0.77
C VAL A 31 6.85 11.87 -1.34
N LEU A 32 7.52 11.64 -2.46
CA LEU A 32 7.61 10.31 -3.07
C LEU A 32 8.26 9.28 -2.12
N SER A 33 9.34 9.66 -1.44
CA SER A 33 10.04 8.77 -0.51
C SER A 33 9.16 8.43 0.70
N GLU A 34 8.53 9.43 1.32
CA GLU A 34 7.69 9.22 2.50
C GLU A 34 6.43 8.41 2.18
N LEU A 35 5.76 8.70 1.06
CA LEU A 35 4.64 7.88 0.59
C LEU A 35 5.09 6.43 0.30
N SER A 36 6.28 6.22 -0.24
CA SER A 36 6.80 4.85 -0.48
C SER A 36 7.00 4.09 0.82
N LYS A 37 7.57 4.73 1.84
CA LYS A 37 7.72 4.14 3.18
C LYS A 37 6.37 3.79 3.80
N LEU A 38 5.41 4.71 3.75
CA LEU A 38 4.06 4.47 4.28
C LEU A 38 3.36 3.31 3.56
N CYS A 39 3.54 3.19 2.24
CA CYS A 39 3.00 2.07 1.47
C CYS A 39 3.61 0.74 1.93
N VAL A 40 4.95 0.67 2.06
CA VAL A 40 5.65 -0.52 2.57
C VAL A 40 5.18 -0.87 3.97
N GLU A 41 5.07 0.12 4.87
CA GLU A 41 4.61 -0.10 6.24
C GLU A 41 3.18 -0.66 6.28
N ALA A 42 2.25 -0.06 5.52
CA ALA A 42 0.86 -0.50 5.48
C ALA A 42 0.73 -1.94 4.99
N LEU A 43 1.52 -2.31 3.98
CA LEU A 43 1.56 -3.68 3.47
C LEU A 43 2.17 -4.64 4.50
N ASN A 44 3.29 -4.29 5.14
CA ASN A 44 3.92 -5.13 6.17
C ASN A 44 3.01 -5.34 7.39
N ARG A 45 2.27 -4.32 7.83
CA ARG A 45 1.30 -4.47 8.93
C ARG A 45 0.16 -5.42 8.56
N SER A 46 -0.11 -5.61 7.28
CA SER A 46 -1.21 -6.44 6.79
C SER A 46 -0.87 -7.93 6.62
N CYS A 47 0.39 -8.32 6.87
CA CYS A 47 0.87 -9.69 6.65
C CYS A 47 0.02 -10.77 7.34
N ASN A 48 -0.15 -10.64 8.67
CA ASN A 48 -0.87 -11.63 9.47
C ASN A 48 -2.36 -11.71 9.09
N ALA A 49 -2.98 -10.55 8.85
CA ALA A 49 -4.37 -10.46 8.44
C ALA A 49 -4.63 -11.15 7.09
N LEU A 50 -3.68 -11.04 6.15
CA LEU A 50 -3.80 -11.61 4.80
C LEU A 50 -3.23 -13.02 4.67
N GLY A 51 -2.71 -13.59 5.76
CA GLY A 51 -2.12 -14.93 5.79
C GLY A 51 -0.81 -15.03 5.02
N VAL A 52 -0.03 -13.95 4.99
CA VAL A 52 1.29 -13.90 4.36
C VAL A 52 2.36 -14.01 5.44
N GLU A 53 3.29 -14.96 5.27
CA GLU A 53 4.45 -15.09 6.15
C GLU A 53 5.48 -14.00 5.84
N CYS A 54 5.50 -12.98 6.70
CA CYS A 54 6.45 -11.88 6.60
C CYS A 54 7.60 -12.08 7.58
N GLY A 55 8.82 -11.94 7.05
CA GLY A 55 10.07 -12.06 7.78
C GLY A 55 11.24 -11.61 6.92
N GLY A 56 12.25 -10.99 7.54
CA GLY A 56 13.39 -10.43 6.82
C GLY A 56 13.08 -9.05 6.21
N ASP A 57 13.42 -8.88 4.94
CA ASP A 57 13.38 -7.58 4.24
C ASP A 57 11.95 -7.02 4.07
N GLU A 58 11.75 -5.78 4.51
CA GLU A 58 10.43 -5.12 4.51
C GLU A 58 9.87 -4.91 3.10
N LEU A 59 10.71 -4.61 2.11
CA LEU A 59 10.26 -4.38 0.74
C LEU A 59 9.80 -5.71 0.11
N THR A 60 10.52 -6.79 0.35
CA THR A 60 10.16 -8.14 -0.09
C THR A 60 8.84 -8.60 0.54
N ASN A 61 8.64 -8.34 1.84
CA ASN A 61 7.39 -8.63 2.53
C ASN A 61 6.23 -7.82 1.93
N ALA A 62 6.42 -6.51 1.73
CA ALA A 62 5.43 -5.65 1.10
C ALA A 62 5.05 -6.13 -0.30
N TRP A 63 6.03 -6.62 -1.07
CA TRP A 63 5.80 -7.21 -2.39
C TRP A 63 4.90 -8.44 -2.32
N ARG A 64 5.22 -9.41 -1.43
CA ARG A 64 4.40 -10.62 -1.23
C ARG A 64 2.98 -10.28 -0.79
N VAL A 65 2.83 -9.31 0.10
CA VAL A 65 1.51 -8.83 0.52
C VAL A 65 0.77 -8.19 -0.64
N MET A 66 1.43 -7.40 -1.49
CA MET A 66 0.79 -6.83 -2.67
C MET A 66 0.31 -7.90 -3.64
N GLU A 67 1.13 -8.91 -3.93
CA GLU A 67 0.73 -10.05 -4.77
C GLU A 67 -0.53 -10.70 -4.20
N ARG A 68 -0.57 -10.91 -2.88
CA ARG A 68 -1.74 -11.44 -2.20
C ARG A 68 -2.96 -10.52 -2.32
N VAL A 69 -2.80 -9.21 -2.21
CA VAL A 69 -3.88 -8.24 -2.40
C VAL A 69 -4.41 -8.29 -3.84
N VAL A 70 -3.54 -8.37 -4.84
CA VAL A 70 -3.92 -8.50 -6.27
C VAL A 70 -4.70 -9.79 -6.50
N GLU A 71 -4.24 -10.92 -5.95
CA GLU A 71 -4.98 -12.19 -6.01
C GLU A 71 -6.38 -12.06 -5.38
N LEU A 72 -6.50 -11.43 -4.22
CA LEU A 72 -7.77 -11.33 -3.49
C LEU A 72 -8.73 -10.29 -4.06
N SER A 73 -8.26 -9.35 -4.90
CA SER A 73 -9.04 -8.21 -5.42
C SER A 73 -9.21 -8.16 -6.93
N ASN A 74 -8.34 -8.81 -7.71
CA ASN A 74 -8.23 -8.69 -9.17
C ASN A 74 -7.71 -7.33 -9.67
N GLU A 75 -7.10 -6.54 -8.79
CA GLU A 75 -6.65 -5.19 -9.10
C GLU A 75 -5.18 -5.17 -9.56
N PHE A 76 -4.92 -5.67 -10.77
CA PHE A 76 -3.56 -5.78 -11.32
C PHE A 76 -2.80 -4.46 -11.44
N VAL A 77 -3.50 -3.33 -11.45
CA VAL A 77 -2.87 -2.00 -11.45
C VAL A 77 -2.00 -1.80 -10.20
N LEU A 78 -2.32 -2.45 -9.09
CA LEU A 78 -1.57 -2.33 -7.84
C LEU A 78 -0.13 -2.85 -7.95
N ALA A 79 0.10 -3.87 -8.79
CA ALA A 79 1.45 -4.38 -9.04
C ALA A 79 2.36 -3.34 -9.70
N ARG A 80 1.81 -2.46 -10.55
CA ARG A 80 2.58 -1.37 -11.18
C ARG A 80 3.05 -0.35 -10.15
N TYR A 81 2.21 -0.06 -9.15
CA TYR A 81 2.59 0.87 -8.10
C TYR A 81 3.68 0.32 -7.20
N MET A 82 3.78 -1.00 -7.01
CA MET A 82 4.92 -1.58 -6.28
C MET A 82 6.26 -1.38 -7.00
N ALA A 83 6.28 -1.32 -8.33
CA ALA A 83 7.49 -0.95 -9.06
C ALA A 83 7.94 0.50 -8.74
N ILE A 84 6.99 1.41 -8.56
CA ILE A 84 7.26 2.79 -8.12
C ILE A 84 7.83 2.78 -6.71
N VAL A 85 7.21 2.05 -5.78
CA VAL A 85 7.67 1.93 -4.38
C VAL A 85 9.10 1.40 -4.33
N ALA A 86 9.38 0.29 -5.01
CA ALA A 86 10.69 -0.35 -5.04
C ALA A 86 11.78 0.54 -5.66
N SER A 87 11.41 1.41 -6.59
CA SER A 87 12.34 2.30 -7.31
C SER A 87 12.35 3.74 -6.78
N SER A 88 11.61 4.02 -5.70
CA SER A 88 11.32 5.37 -5.23
C SER A 88 12.57 6.21 -4.95
N ASN A 89 13.59 5.65 -4.29
CA ASN A 89 14.84 6.33 -4.01
C ASN A 89 15.63 6.67 -5.28
N PHE A 90 15.64 5.76 -6.26
CA PHE A 90 16.28 5.99 -7.55
C PHE A 90 15.57 7.10 -8.32
N ILE A 91 14.24 7.07 -8.34
CA ILE A 91 13.40 8.07 -9.01
C ILE A 91 13.55 9.43 -8.35
N ALA A 92 13.46 9.50 -7.02
CA ALA A 92 13.56 10.73 -6.25
C ALA A 92 14.91 11.46 -6.47
N SER A 93 16.00 10.71 -6.70
CA SER A 93 17.34 11.28 -6.87
C SER A 93 17.72 11.64 -8.31
N ARG A 94 17.00 11.14 -9.33
CA ARG A 94 17.43 11.27 -10.74
C ARG A 94 16.35 11.72 -11.71
N ALA A 95 15.08 11.57 -11.36
CA ALA A 95 14.00 11.91 -12.27
C ALA A 95 13.74 13.42 -12.29
N ASN A 96 13.17 13.89 -13.40
CA ASN A 96 12.71 15.27 -13.52
C ASN A 96 11.65 15.58 -12.42
N PRO A 97 11.65 16.76 -11.78
CA PRO A 97 10.67 17.12 -10.75
C PRO A 97 9.20 16.92 -11.15
N VAL A 98 8.86 17.11 -12.43
CA VAL A 98 7.51 16.87 -12.96
C VAL A 98 7.15 15.38 -12.89
N ILE A 99 8.09 14.49 -13.25
CA ILE A 99 7.92 13.04 -13.16
C ILE A 99 7.79 12.62 -11.70
N VAL A 100 8.63 13.16 -10.82
CA VAL A 100 8.58 12.89 -9.38
C VAL A 100 7.21 13.29 -8.81
N GLY A 101 6.71 14.48 -9.14
CA GLY A 101 5.39 14.93 -8.70
C GLY A 101 4.23 14.11 -9.27
N MET A 102 4.33 13.63 -10.51
CA MET A 102 3.36 12.69 -11.10
C MET A 102 3.32 11.38 -10.33
N LEU A 103 4.47 10.76 -10.10
CA LEU A 103 4.57 9.47 -9.40
C LEU A 103 4.17 9.57 -7.94
N GLY A 104 4.39 10.72 -7.28
CA GLY A 104 3.89 10.98 -5.94
C GLY A 104 2.35 10.92 -5.86
N ARG A 105 1.64 11.46 -6.87
CA ARG A 105 0.17 11.39 -6.94
C ARG A 105 -0.33 9.98 -7.26
N ASP A 106 0.37 9.27 -8.15
CA ASP A 106 0.06 7.86 -8.45
C ASP A 106 0.21 7.00 -7.20
N LEU A 107 1.26 7.24 -6.42
CA LEU A 107 1.53 6.51 -5.19
C LEU A 107 0.53 6.85 -4.07
N LEU A 108 0.12 8.12 -3.96
CA LEU A 108 -0.99 8.52 -3.08
C LEU A 108 -2.27 7.74 -3.41
N THR A 109 -2.61 7.64 -4.70
CA THR A 109 -3.78 6.88 -5.18
C THR A 109 -3.63 5.39 -4.82
N CYS A 110 -2.42 4.83 -4.98
CA CYS A 110 -2.12 3.46 -4.60
C CYS A 110 -2.36 3.22 -3.11
N ILE A 111 -1.79 4.05 -2.24
CA ILE A 111 -1.93 3.91 -0.79
C ILE A 111 -3.39 3.90 -0.40
N GLU A 112 -4.19 4.85 -0.91
CA GLU A 112 -5.62 4.91 -0.61
C GLU A 112 -6.37 3.68 -1.11
N LYS A 113 -6.07 3.21 -2.34
CA LYS A 113 -6.71 2.02 -2.90
C LYS A 113 -6.36 0.77 -2.11
N VAL A 114 -5.09 0.56 -1.77
CA VAL A 114 -4.59 -0.54 -0.95
C VAL A 114 -5.23 -0.50 0.43
N ARG A 115 -5.23 0.68 1.08
CA ARG A 115 -5.82 0.90 2.40
C ARG A 115 -7.29 0.50 2.42
N VAL A 116 -8.09 1.00 1.48
CA VAL A 116 -9.53 0.68 1.40
C VAL A 116 -9.76 -0.81 1.14
N ILE A 117 -9.03 -1.40 0.19
CA ILE A 117 -9.17 -2.82 -0.16
C ILE A 117 -8.86 -3.71 1.05
N ILE A 118 -7.70 -3.50 1.70
CA ILE A 118 -7.30 -4.28 2.86
C ILE A 118 -8.27 -4.05 4.02
N LEU A 119 -8.60 -2.80 4.33
CA LEU A 119 -9.52 -2.47 5.41
C LEU A 119 -10.84 -3.23 5.26
N ARG A 120 -11.46 -3.18 4.07
CA ARG A 120 -12.72 -3.89 3.81
C ARG A 120 -12.58 -5.40 3.93
N MET A 121 -11.52 -5.96 3.38
CA MET A 121 -11.27 -7.40 3.48
C MET A 121 -11.12 -7.87 4.93
N VAL A 122 -10.46 -7.07 5.77
CA VAL A 122 -10.21 -7.38 7.19
C VAL A 122 -11.45 -7.18 8.05
N GLU A 123 -12.24 -6.13 7.78
CA GLU A 123 -13.53 -5.88 8.45
C GLU A 123 -14.53 -7.03 8.22
N GLU A 124 -14.63 -7.49 6.97
CA GLU A 124 -15.58 -8.53 6.56
C GLU A 124 -15.03 -9.96 6.74
N GLY A 125 -13.71 -10.09 6.97
CA GLY A 125 -13.03 -11.39 7.07
C GLY A 125 -13.05 -12.20 5.77
N ARG A 126 -13.26 -11.56 4.61
CA ARG A 126 -13.45 -12.20 3.30
C ARG A 126 -12.72 -11.46 2.17
N PRO A 127 -12.30 -12.17 1.11
CA PRO A 127 -11.67 -11.56 -0.06
C PRO A 127 -12.51 -10.47 -0.72
N TRP A 128 -11.87 -9.44 -1.26
CA TRP A 128 -12.53 -8.32 -1.94
C TRP A 128 -13.44 -8.80 -3.08
N ARG A 129 -12.96 -9.77 -3.88
CA ARG A 129 -13.76 -10.38 -4.95
C ARG A 129 -15.05 -11.01 -4.45
N GLU A 130 -15.03 -11.61 -3.26
CA GLU A 130 -16.22 -12.20 -2.66
C GLU A 130 -17.18 -11.15 -2.10
N ILE A 131 -16.66 -10.06 -1.52
CA ILE A 131 -17.47 -8.95 -1.00
C ILE A 131 -18.30 -8.31 -2.13
N TYR A 132 -17.70 -8.16 -3.32
CA TYR A 132 -18.31 -7.43 -4.44
C TYR A 132 -18.75 -8.31 -5.62
N GLY A 133 -18.71 -9.64 -5.48
CA GLY A 133 -19.16 -10.56 -6.54
C GLY A 133 -18.34 -10.49 -7.82
N LEU A 134 -17.04 -10.23 -7.73
CA LEU A 134 -16.13 -10.16 -8.87
C LEU A 134 -15.62 -11.57 -9.21
N GLY A 135 -16.07 -12.11 -10.35
CA GLY A 135 -15.62 -13.39 -10.91
C GLY A 135 -14.23 -13.34 -11.53
#